data_AF-A0A9P3UJJ1-F1
#
_entry.id   AF-A0A9P3UJJ1-F1
#
_cell.length_a   1.000
_cell.length_b   1.000
_cell.length_c   1.000
_cell.angle_alpha   90.00
_cell.angle_beta   90.00
_cell.angle_gamma   90.00
#
_symmetry.space_group_name_H-M   'P 1'
#
loop_
_entity.id
_entity.type
_entity.pdbx_description
1 polymer ?
#
loop_
_entity_poly.entity_id
_entity_poly.type
_entity_poly.pdbx_seq_one_letter_code
_entity_poly.pdbx_strand_id
1 'polypeptide(L)'
;MAPNTRFSSYIKPGGLLSRLPTDLKREILETTAHLYPPFAPRLARVSRDIQPWAERIIYHDLYFNGQGQRHPHPHSHFNHASSSSSGADPQLPPFQKFITHTLPARPAAFFAEYVKRLHFDGTFSAAQILPVLRACTGVANLGVYAALDKGPGPGDGDGAQEAEEEQEVWRLVHALPLATLFISSENLTSLLATPPPQSSLQHLARLGLTDAWDVPLARFPAVTHLALVPDVEGQVLASVRAALSVPGERIQQVVVMLNHLYAPRQTRTRTLTALRDLAESEGEGKGAGAGRMVLFTLPVSPRRYVEDDLWDLAREFPDEEQPVVYLGDIPGPRILSFEEVVALGL
;
A
#
# COMPACT_ATOMS: atom_id res chain seq x y z
N MET A 1 20.22 -14.37 22.33
CA MET A 1 19.00 -15.21 22.24
C MET A 1 19.40 -16.59 21.75
N ALA A 2 19.18 -17.65 22.55
CA ALA A 2 19.37 -19.01 22.06
C ALA A 2 18.35 -19.30 20.93
N PRO A 3 18.75 -19.92 19.81
CA PRO A 3 17.81 -20.31 18.77
C PRO A 3 16.77 -21.26 19.39
N ASN A 4 15.49 -20.93 19.25
CA ASN A 4 14.40 -21.72 19.81
C ASN A 4 14.30 -23.05 19.03
N THR A 5 15.06 -24.06 19.47
CA THR A 5 15.21 -25.37 18.80
C THR A 5 13.93 -26.22 18.81
N ARG A 6 12.90 -25.82 19.56
CA ARG A 6 11.64 -26.55 19.70
C ARG A 6 10.85 -26.67 18.40
N PHE A 7 11.01 -25.74 17.46
CA PHE A 7 10.26 -25.84 16.19
C PHE A 7 10.77 -26.98 15.30
N SER A 8 12.05 -27.35 15.42
CA SER A 8 12.65 -28.43 14.62
C SER A 8 12.08 -29.81 14.99
N SER A 9 11.69 -30.04 16.25
CA SER A 9 11.14 -31.35 16.66
C SER A 9 9.76 -31.64 16.08
N TYR A 10 8.96 -30.62 15.76
CA TYR A 10 7.61 -30.82 15.21
C TYR A 10 7.60 -31.18 13.74
N ILE A 11 8.65 -30.80 12.99
CA ILE A 11 8.71 -30.94 11.53
C ILE A 11 9.56 -32.14 11.05
N LYS A 12 10.30 -32.80 11.95
CA LYS A 12 11.08 -33.99 11.57
C LYS A 12 10.18 -35.14 11.11
N PRO A 13 10.69 -36.08 10.29
CA PRO A 13 9.99 -37.33 9.98
C PRO A 13 9.55 -38.02 11.28
N GLY A 14 8.25 -38.32 11.41
CA GLY A 14 7.64 -38.87 12.63
C GLY A 14 7.14 -37.84 13.66
N GLY A 15 7.47 -36.56 13.48
CA GLY A 15 6.97 -35.44 14.27
C GLY A 15 5.48 -35.14 14.02
N LEU A 16 4.86 -34.34 14.89
CA LEU A 16 3.42 -34.08 14.89
C LEU A 16 2.90 -33.64 13.52
N LEU A 17 3.60 -32.72 12.84
CA LEU A 17 3.17 -32.22 11.53
C LEU A 17 3.20 -33.30 10.45
N SER A 18 4.12 -34.28 10.52
CA SER A 18 4.19 -35.35 9.53
C SER A 18 2.98 -36.30 9.56
N ARG A 19 2.24 -36.34 10.67
CA ARG A 19 1.06 -37.19 10.86
C ARG A 19 -0.25 -36.51 10.49
N LEU A 20 -0.23 -35.19 10.27
CA LEU A 20 -1.43 -34.45 9.89
C LEU A 20 -1.77 -34.67 8.41
N PRO A 21 -3.08 -34.74 8.06
CA PRO A 21 -3.55 -34.59 6.69
C PRO A 21 -2.92 -33.35 6.02
N THR A 22 -2.67 -33.44 4.70
CA THR A 22 -2.01 -32.38 3.93
C THR A 22 -2.74 -31.04 4.06
N ASP A 23 -4.07 -31.05 4.06
CA ASP A 23 -4.87 -29.82 4.13
C ASP A 23 -4.73 -29.12 5.49
N LEU A 24 -4.81 -29.86 6.59
CA LEU A 24 -4.58 -29.32 7.94
C LEU A 24 -3.14 -28.82 8.12
N LYS A 25 -2.16 -29.54 7.55
CA LYS A 25 -0.76 -29.10 7.57
C LYS A 25 -0.61 -27.78 6.81
N ARG A 26 -1.23 -27.65 5.63
CA ARG A 26 -1.21 -26.43 4.84
C ARG A 26 -1.84 -25.29 5.63
N GLU A 27 -3.05 -25.46 6.14
CA GLU A 27 -3.78 -24.46 6.92
C GLU A 27 -2.93 -23.95 8.11
N ILE A 28 -2.41 -24.85 8.95
CA ILE A 28 -1.58 -24.47 10.09
C ILE A 28 -0.35 -23.65 9.66
N LEU A 29 0.34 -24.09 8.60
CA LEU A 29 1.57 -23.43 8.14
C LEU A 29 1.30 -22.10 7.46
N GLU A 30 0.23 -22.01 6.66
CA GLU A 30 -0.19 -20.77 6.01
C GLU A 30 -0.66 -19.76 7.05
N THR A 31 -1.51 -20.16 8.00
CA THR A 31 -1.93 -19.30 9.13
C THR A 31 -0.72 -18.86 9.96
N THR A 32 0.23 -19.76 10.24
CA THR A 32 1.46 -19.40 10.97
C THR A 32 2.29 -18.39 10.19
N ALA A 33 2.47 -18.59 8.88
CA ALA A 33 3.21 -17.66 8.03
C ALA A 33 2.53 -16.29 7.95
N HIS A 34 1.18 -16.26 7.92
CA HIS A 34 0.40 -15.03 7.89
C HIS A 34 0.48 -14.26 9.22
N LEU A 35 0.29 -14.95 10.35
CA LEU A 35 0.36 -14.34 11.68
C LEU A 35 1.80 -13.95 12.08
N TYR A 36 2.80 -14.63 11.52
CA TYR A 36 4.21 -14.38 11.80
C TYR A 36 5.04 -14.28 10.50
N PRO A 37 4.91 -13.18 9.73
CA PRO A 37 5.59 -13.02 8.43
C PRO A 37 7.11 -13.27 8.44
N PRO A 38 7.88 -12.86 9.48
CA PRO A 38 9.32 -13.15 9.55
C PRO A 38 9.66 -14.65 9.57
N PHE A 39 8.68 -15.51 9.86
CA PHE A 39 8.85 -16.95 9.90
C PHE A 39 8.63 -17.61 8.53
N ALA A 40 7.90 -16.97 7.61
CA ALA A 40 7.56 -17.53 6.31
C ALA A 40 8.80 -17.93 5.48
N PRO A 41 9.88 -17.13 5.38
CA PRO A 41 11.09 -17.53 4.65
C PRO A 41 11.78 -18.77 5.25
N ARG A 42 11.62 -19.01 6.55
CA ARG A 42 12.13 -20.22 7.21
C ARG A 42 11.28 -21.42 6.82
N LEU A 43 9.95 -21.27 6.83
CA LEU A 43 9.02 -22.30 6.39
C LEU A 43 9.26 -22.73 4.94
N ALA A 44 9.55 -21.78 4.05
CA ALA A 44 9.88 -22.08 2.65
C ALA A 44 11.11 -23.00 2.48
N ARG A 45 12.00 -23.05 3.49
CA ARG A 45 13.21 -23.89 3.47
C ARG A 45 13.05 -25.23 4.16
N VAL A 46 11.88 -25.50 4.75
CA VAL A 46 11.63 -26.70 5.55
C VAL A 46 11.54 -27.96 4.69
N SER A 47 10.73 -27.92 3.63
CA SER A 47 10.53 -29.04 2.71
C SER A 47 10.00 -28.57 1.36
N ARG A 48 10.14 -29.40 0.32
CA ARG A 48 9.66 -29.09 -1.04
C ARG A 48 8.13 -28.94 -1.09
N ASP A 49 7.39 -29.65 -0.25
CA ASP A 49 5.92 -29.57 -0.24
C ASP A 49 5.43 -28.28 0.42
N ILE A 50 6.16 -27.80 1.43
CA ILE A 50 5.81 -26.56 2.17
C ILE A 50 6.27 -25.32 1.40
N GLN A 51 7.33 -25.44 0.59
CA GLN A 51 7.92 -24.32 -0.12
C GLN A 51 6.89 -23.51 -0.93
N PRO A 52 6.04 -24.11 -1.80
CA PRO A 52 5.04 -23.36 -2.56
C PRO A 52 4.02 -22.64 -1.66
N TRP A 53 3.60 -23.24 -0.55
CA TRP A 53 2.63 -22.64 0.37
C TRP A 53 3.21 -21.41 1.07
N ALA A 54 4.46 -21.52 1.53
CA ALA A 54 5.15 -20.40 2.15
C ALA A 54 5.52 -19.32 1.13
N GLU A 55 6.01 -19.68 -0.06
CA GLU A 55 6.34 -18.74 -1.14
C GLU A 55 5.11 -17.94 -1.57
N ARG A 56 3.94 -18.57 -1.71
CA ARG A 56 2.69 -17.86 -2.01
C ARG A 56 2.41 -16.71 -1.04
N ILE A 57 2.71 -16.90 0.25
CA ILE A 57 2.50 -15.87 1.29
C ILE A 57 3.61 -14.82 1.25
N ILE A 58 4.86 -15.24 1.11
CA ILE A 58 6.02 -14.32 1.07
C ILE A 58 5.90 -13.33 -0.10
N TYR A 59 5.48 -13.82 -1.28
CA TYR A 59 5.40 -13.01 -2.49
C TYR A 59 4.04 -12.37 -2.72
N HIS A 60 3.04 -12.65 -1.88
CA HIS A 60 1.69 -12.08 -2.05
C HIS A 60 1.73 -10.55 -2.08
N ASP A 61 2.46 -9.97 -1.13
CA ASP A 61 2.61 -8.54 -0.92
C ASP A 61 4.08 -8.16 -1.05
N LEU A 62 4.43 -7.39 -2.10
CA LEU A 62 5.78 -6.85 -2.29
C LEU A 62 5.80 -5.35 -2.02
N TYR A 63 6.63 -4.95 -1.05
CA TYR A 63 6.82 -3.55 -0.66
C TYR A 63 8.26 -3.12 -0.89
N PHE A 64 8.45 -2.05 -1.65
CA PHE A 64 9.75 -1.48 -1.96
C PHE A 64 9.83 -0.03 -1.51
N ASN A 65 10.75 0.24 -0.59
CA ASN A 65 11.05 1.59 -0.10
C ASN A 65 12.38 2.09 -0.66
N GLY A 66 12.33 3.15 -1.47
CA GLY A 66 13.44 3.83 -2.11
C GLY A 66 14.05 4.97 -1.28
N GLN A 67 13.45 5.37 -0.16
CA GLN A 67 13.96 6.46 0.69
C GLN A 67 15.28 6.12 1.39
N GLY A 68 15.61 4.83 1.51
CA GLY A 68 16.84 4.36 2.17
C GLY A 68 18.16 4.85 1.56
N GLN A 69 18.13 5.48 0.37
CA GLN A 69 19.35 6.02 -0.24
C GLN A 69 19.71 7.44 0.18
N ARG A 70 18.75 8.27 0.60
CA ARG A 70 18.99 9.72 0.77
C ARG A 70 19.21 10.18 2.21
N HIS A 71 18.77 9.41 3.20
CA HIS A 71 18.97 9.77 4.61
C HIS A 71 19.47 8.58 5.44
N PRO A 72 20.74 8.60 5.92
CA PRO A 72 21.17 7.69 6.96
C PRO A 72 20.43 8.03 8.27
N HIS A 73 19.24 7.47 8.47
CA HIS A 73 18.54 7.63 9.74
C HIS A 73 19.24 6.80 10.83
N PRO A 74 19.67 7.43 11.95
CA PRO A 74 20.50 6.78 12.97
C PRO A 74 19.79 5.72 13.83
N HIS A 75 18.50 5.41 13.63
CA HIS A 75 17.72 4.60 14.58
C HIS A 75 16.74 3.55 13.98
N SER A 76 16.93 3.11 12.74
CA SER A 76 16.18 1.94 12.22
C SER A 76 16.72 0.64 12.83
N HIS A 77 16.18 0.28 14.00
CA HIS A 77 16.58 -0.89 14.78
C HIS A 77 15.98 -2.22 14.28
N PHE A 78 15.33 -2.24 13.11
CA PHE A 78 14.71 -3.47 12.58
C PHE A 78 15.56 -4.29 11.61
N ASN A 79 16.81 -3.90 11.36
CA ASN A 79 17.80 -4.82 10.79
C ASN A 79 18.41 -5.69 11.89
N HIS A 80 17.67 -6.71 12.32
CA HIS A 80 18.23 -7.84 13.05
C HIS A 80 19.09 -8.71 12.11
N ALA A 81 20.32 -8.25 11.85
CA ALA A 81 21.43 -9.11 11.50
C ALA A 81 22.67 -8.63 12.27
N SER A 82 22.77 -9.09 13.51
CA SER A 82 24.02 -9.12 14.25
C SER A 82 25.03 -9.98 13.49
N SER A 83 25.91 -9.35 12.72
CA SER A 83 27.17 -9.93 12.27
C SER A 83 28.27 -8.88 12.33
N SER A 84 28.93 -8.82 13.50
CA SER A 84 30.22 -8.18 13.71
C SER A 84 31.34 -8.99 13.05
N SER A 85 31.29 -9.13 11.72
CA SER A 85 32.39 -9.71 10.94
C SER A 85 32.99 -8.62 10.07
N SER A 86 34.22 -8.24 10.41
CA SER A 86 35.04 -7.26 9.71
C SER A 86 35.30 -7.71 8.27
N GLY A 87 34.70 -7.02 7.31
CA GLY A 87 34.81 -7.30 5.87
C GLY A 87 33.49 -7.07 5.15
N ALA A 88 32.74 -6.04 5.54
CA ALA A 88 31.38 -5.82 5.11
C ALA A 88 31.36 -5.44 3.61
N ASP A 89 31.06 -6.42 2.76
CA ASP A 89 30.50 -6.15 1.44
C ASP A 89 29.35 -5.15 1.62
N PRO A 90 29.30 -4.06 0.82
CA PRO A 90 28.20 -3.11 0.90
C PRO A 90 26.91 -3.89 0.66
N GLN A 91 26.10 -4.06 1.71
CA GLN A 91 24.86 -4.80 1.60
C GLN A 91 23.97 -4.05 0.60
N LEU A 92 23.77 -4.65 -0.57
CA LEU A 92 22.86 -4.11 -1.58
C LEU A 92 21.49 -3.81 -0.94
N PRO A 93 20.85 -2.67 -1.28
CA PRO A 93 19.50 -2.37 -0.82
C PRO A 93 18.54 -3.53 -1.11
N PRO A 94 17.52 -3.78 -0.26
CA PRO A 94 16.59 -4.90 -0.44
C PRO A 94 15.97 -4.97 -1.84
N PHE A 95 15.58 -3.82 -2.40
CA PHE A 95 15.05 -3.72 -3.76
C PHE A 95 16.07 -4.15 -4.82
N GLN A 96 17.33 -3.69 -4.70
CA GLN A 96 18.41 -4.11 -5.60
C GLN A 96 18.64 -5.63 -5.51
N LYS A 97 18.65 -6.20 -4.30
CA LYS A 97 18.76 -7.66 -4.11
C LYS A 97 17.60 -8.41 -4.76
N PHE A 98 16.39 -7.85 -4.70
CA PHE A 98 15.24 -8.43 -5.37
C PHE A 98 15.47 -8.48 -6.89
N ILE A 99 15.84 -7.35 -7.51
CA ILE A 99 16.09 -7.27 -8.96
C ILE A 99 17.27 -8.16 -9.38
N THR A 100 18.38 -8.17 -8.65
CA THR A 100 19.60 -8.88 -9.07
C THR A 100 19.55 -10.38 -8.79
N HIS A 101 18.85 -10.81 -7.74
CA HIS A 101 18.88 -12.21 -7.31
C HIS A 101 17.53 -12.89 -7.38
N THR A 102 16.46 -12.23 -6.93
CA THR A 102 15.15 -12.88 -6.77
C THR A 102 14.39 -12.96 -8.08
N LEU A 103 14.32 -11.83 -8.79
CA LEU A 103 13.60 -11.70 -10.05
C LEU A 103 14.15 -12.65 -11.14
N PRO A 104 15.48 -12.83 -11.34
CA PRO A 104 16.01 -13.75 -12.33
C PRO A 104 15.96 -15.22 -11.90
N ALA A 105 15.83 -15.50 -10.60
CA ALA A 105 15.80 -16.86 -10.05
C ALA A 105 14.41 -17.54 -10.13
N ARG A 106 13.41 -16.83 -10.66
CA ARG A 106 12.03 -17.32 -10.82
C ARG A 106 11.48 -16.88 -12.18
N PRO A 107 10.65 -17.70 -12.85
CA PRO A 107 10.03 -17.31 -14.11
C PRO A 107 8.98 -16.21 -13.88
N ALA A 108 8.72 -15.35 -14.89
CA ALA A 108 7.71 -14.30 -14.78
C ALA A 108 6.31 -14.83 -14.39
N ALA A 109 5.93 -16.01 -14.89
CA ALA A 109 4.66 -16.66 -14.55
C ALA A 109 4.48 -16.88 -13.04
N PHE A 110 5.57 -17.13 -12.30
CA PHE A 110 5.54 -17.26 -10.84
C PHE A 110 5.10 -15.96 -10.17
N PHE A 111 5.67 -14.82 -10.59
CA PHE A 111 5.33 -13.52 -10.02
C PHE A 111 3.92 -13.08 -10.42
N ALA A 112 3.51 -13.33 -11.68
CA ALA A 112 2.15 -13.07 -12.12
C ALA A 112 1.11 -13.88 -11.31
N GLU A 113 1.43 -15.13 -10.96
CA GLU A 113 0.56 -15.97 -10.14
C GLU A 113 0.50 -15.50 -8.68
N TYR A 114 1.65 -15.23 -8.05
CA TYR A 114 1.69 -15.03 -6.59
C TYR A 114 1.67 -13.58 -6.14
N VAL A 115 2.21 -12.62 -6.91
CA VAL A 115 2.24 -11.21 -6.51
C VAL A 115 0.89 -10.57 -6.81
N LYS A 116 0.12 -10.27 -5.75
CA LYS A 116 -1.21 -9.64 -5.85
C LYS A 116 -1.21 -8.20 -5.40
N ARG A 117 -0.24 -7.82 -4.58
CA ARG A 117 -0.04 -6.45 -4.12
C ARG A 117 1.40 -6.02 -4.32
N LEU A 118 1.57 -4.85 -4.93
CA LEU A 118 2.86 -4.31 -5.27
C LEU A 118 2.90 -2.83 -4.89
N HIS A 119 3.96 -2.42 -4.20
CA HIS A 119 4.08 -1.07 -3.67
C HIS A 119 5.48 -0.52 -3.92
N PHE A 120 5.51 0.70 -4.45
CA PHE A 120 6.70 1.51 -4.60
C PHE A 120 6.53 2.80 -3.80
N ASP A 121 7.33 2.94 -2.76
CA ASP A 121 7.42 4.11 -1.89
C ASP A 121 8.82 4.73 -2.01
N GLY A 122 8.92 6.05 -2.03
CA GLY A 122 10.19 6.78 -2.10
C GLY A 122 10.56 7.30 -3.48
N THR A 123 11.75 6.95 -3.98
CA THR A 123 12.23 7.44 -5.29
C THR A 123 12.86 6.28 -6.03
N PHE A 124 12.42 6.05 -7.27
CA PHE A 124 12.94 5.00 -8.14
C PHE A 124 13.05 5.53 -9.56
N SER A 125 14.02 5.04 -10.33
CA SER A 125 14.02 5.29 -11.78
C SER A 125 13.01 4.38 -12.48
N ALA A 126 12.57 4.76 -13.69
CA ALA A 126 11.71 3.91 -14.49
C ALA A 126 12.39 2.56 -14.81
N ALA A 127 13.68 2.56 -15.21
CA ALA A 127 14.51 1.37 -15.40
C ALA A 127 14.48 0.38 -14.22
N GLN A 128 14.35 0.88 -13.00
CA GLN A 128 14.29 0.08 -11.78
C GLN A 128 12.93 -0.61 -11.60
N ILE A 129 11.84 0.10 -11.88
CA ILE A 129 10.46 -0.39 -11.69
C ILE A 129 10.05 -1.34 -12.82
N LEU A 130 10.48 -1.06 -14.06
CA LEU A 130 10.06 -1.79 -15.26
C LEU A 130 10.23 -3.32 -15.17
N PRO A 131 11.39 -3.87 -14.75
CA PRO A 131 11.56 -5.32 -14.62
C PRO A 131 10.55 -5.96 -13.66
N VAL A 132 10.20 -5.27 -12.58
CA VAL A 132 9.26 -5.75 -11.58
C VAL A 132 7.84 -5.76 -12.14
N LEU A 133 7.40 -4.66 -12.77
CA LEU A 133 6.07 -4.58 -13.39
C LEU A 133 5.89 -5.61 -14.51
N ARG A 134 6.92 -5.83 -15.33
CA ARG A 134 6.89 -6.85 -16.40
C ARG A 134 6.73 -8.27 -15.89
N ALA A 135 7.26 -8.57 -14.70
CA ALA A 135 7.11 -9.89 -14.08
C ALA A 135 5.79 -10.03 -13.32
N CYS A 136 5.32 -8.96 -12.66
CA CYS A 136 4.17 -8.99 -11.76
C CYS A 136 2.86 -8.60 -12.46
N THR A 137 2.54 -9.26 -13.59
CA THR A 137 1.37 -8.88 -14.43
C THR A 137 0.01 -9.21 -13.82
N GLY A 138 -0.03 -10.05 -12.78
CA GLY A 138 -1.24 -10.42 -12.05
C GLY A 138 -1.54 -9.57 -10.80
N VAL A 139 -0.87 -8.42 -10.66
CA VAL A 139 -1.10 -7.46 -9.57
C VAL A 139 -2.52 -6.90 -9.66
N ALA A 140 -3.26 -6.99 -8.56
CA ALA A 140 -4.61 -6.45 -8.42
C ALA A 140 -4.64 -5.18 -7.56
N ASN A 141 -3.64 -4.97 -6.72
CA ASN A 141 -3.52 -3.79 -5.87
C ASN A 141 -2.15 -3.16 -6.07
N LEU A 142 -2.11 -1.93 -6.60
CA LEU A 142 -0.87 -1.24 -6.89
C LEU A 142 -0.76 0.05 -6.07
N GLY A 143 0.36 0.22 -5.39
CA GLY A 143 0.78 1.47 -4.74
C GLY A 143 1.94 2.12 -5.47
N VAL A 144 1.77 3.33 -5.97
CA VAL A 144 2.83 4.12 -6.62
C VAL A 144 2.91 5.51 -5.99
N TYR A 145 3.52 5.56 -4.81
CA TYR A 145 3.87 6.81 -4.12
C TYR A 145 5.24 7.31 -4.54
N ALA A 146 6.04 6.42 -5.13
CA ALA A 146 7.39 6.78 -5.51
C ALA A 146 7.40 7.88 -6.57
N ALA A 147 8.19 8.93 -6.33
CA ALA A 147 8.57 9.84 -7.39
C ALA A 147 9.43 9.06 -8.39
N LEU A 148 9.06 9.11 -9.67
CA LEU A 148 9.92 8.59 -10.73
C LEU A 148 11.08 9.56 -10.91
N ASP A 149 12.28 9.11 -10.58
CA ASP A 149 13.50 9.92 -10.71
C ASP A 149 13.75 10.18 -12.20
N LYS A 150 13.75 11.46 -12.60
CA LYS A 150 13.95 11.91 -13.99
C LYS A 150 15.44 12.11 -14.33
N GLY A 151 16.30 11.38 -13.62
CA GLY A 151 17.75 11.47 -13.76
C GLY A 151 18.35 12.84 -13.42
N PRO A 152 19.67 13.00 -13.53
CA PRO A 152 20.28 14.32 -13.64
C PRO A 152 19.70 14.98 -14.90
N GLY A 153 19.15 16.19 -14.75
CA GLY A 153 18.33 16.85 -15.77
C GLY A 153 18.99 16.99 -17.17
N PRO A 154 18.29 17.63 -18.13
CA PRO A 154 18.46 17.48 -19.59
C PRO A 154 19.81 17.94 -20.22
N GLY A 155 20.89 18.01 -19.46
CA GLY A 155 22.24 18.37 -19.92
C GLY A 155 22.99 17.25 -20.64
N ASP A 156 22.64 15.98 -20.41
CA ASP A 156 23.27 14.82 -21.04
C ASP A 156 22.19 14.02 -21.79
N GLY A 157 22.51 13.50 -22.99
CA GLY A 157 21.55 13.04 -24.02
C GLY A 157 20.61 11.85 -23.70
N ASP A 158 20.41 11.50 -22.43
CA ASP A 158 19.65 10.32 -21.99
C ASP A 158 18.17 10.60 -21.66
N GLY A 159 17.74 11.87 -21.61
CA GLY A 159 16.38 12.24 -21.21
C GLY A 159 15.26 11.69 -22.11
N ALA A 160 15.56 11.39 -23.39
CA ALA A 160 14.59 10.76 -24.29
C ALA A 160 14.31 9.29 -23.91
N GLN A 161 15.33 8.56 -23.49
CA GLN A 161 15.18 7.17 -23.04
C GLN A 161 14.42 7.11 -21.71
N GLU A 162 14.75 7.99 -20.76
CA GLU A 162 14.05 8.04 -19.47
C GLU A 162 12.56 8.36 -19.64
N ALA A 163 12.21 9.28 -20.54
CA ALA A 163 10.80 9.59 -20.84
C ALA A 163 10.08 8.40 -21.49
N GLU A 164 10.76 7.65 -22.38
CA GLU A 164 10.20 6.43 -22.98
C GLU A 164 9.99 5.33 -21.92
N GLU A 165 10.94 5.16 -21.01
CA GLU A 165 10.84 4.20 -19.90
C GLU A 165 9.72 4.58 -18.93
N GLU A 166 9.58 5.87 -18.58
CA GLU A 166 8.45 6.36 -17.77
C GLU A 166 7.12 6.09 -18.47
N GLN A 167 7.03 6.36 -19.78
CA GLN A 167 5.82 6.09 -20.54
C GLN A 167 5.49 4.59 -20.59
N GLU A 168 6.51 3.74 -20.68
CA GLU A 168 6.34 2.28 -20.60
C GLU A 168 5.85 1.84 -19.20
N VAL A 169 6.34 2.46 -18.11
CA VAL A 169 5.80 2.18 -16.76
C VAL A 169 4.30 2.40 -16.75
N TRP A 170 3.83 3.56 -17.21
CA TRP A 170 2.40 3.89 -17.22
C TRP A 170 1.59 3.01 -18.18
N ARG A 171 2.16 2.64 -19.34
CA ARG A 171 1.56 1.67 -20.26
C ARG A 171 1.35 0.32 -19.61
N LEU A 172 2.33 -0.16 -18.83
CA LEU A 172 2.19 -1.41 -18.08
C LEU A 172 1.12 -1.28 -16.99
N VAL A 173 1.08 -0.17 -16.26
CA VAL A 173 0.04 0.09 -15.25
C VAL A 173 -1.37 0.04 -15.86
N HIS A 174 -1.57 0.62 -17.05
CA HIS A 174 -2.84 0.53 -17.79
C HIS A 174 -3.23 -0.90 -18.20
N ALA A 175 -2.28 -1.83 -18.28
CA ALA A 175 -2.52 -3.22 -18.66
C ALA A 175 -2.75 -4.16 -17.47
N LEU A 176 -2.40 -3.74 -16.24
CA LEU A 176 -2.56 -4.56 -15.04
C LEU A 176 -4.05 -4.70 -14.66
N PRO A 177 -4.51 -5.86 -14.17
CA PRO A 177 -5.91 -6.08 -13.75
C PRO A 177 -6.20 -5.45 -12.37
N LEU A 178 -6.00 -4.14 -12.25
CA LEU A 178 -6.10 -3.42 -10.98
C LEU A 178 -7.56 -3.33 -10.50
N ALA A 179 -7.80 -3.84 -9.30
CA ALA A 179 -9.00 -3.54 -8.51
C ALA A 179 -8.79 -2.28 -7.66
N THR A 180 -7.55 -2.07 -7.22
CA THR A 180 -7.16 -0.98 -6.32
C THR A 180 -5.89 -0.29 -6.80
N LEU A 181 -5.90 1.04 -6.80
CA LEU A 181 -4.76 1.87 -7.16
C LEU A 181 -4.60 2.95 -6.11
N PHE A 182 -3.44 3.03 -5.50
CA PHE A 182 -3.01 4.15 -4.69
C PHE A 182 -1.86 4.85 -5.39
N ILE A 183 -1.98 6.16 -5.59
CA ILE A 183 -1.06 6.89 -6.45
C ILE A 183 -0.96 8.35 -6.01
N SER A 184 0.23 8.95 -6.15
CA SER A 184 0.38 10.39 -5.94
C SER A 184 -0.27 11.20 -7.06
N SER A 185 -0.63 12.45 -6.79
CA SER A 185 -1.20 13.36 -7.78
C SER A 185 -0.31 13.56 -9.03
N GLU A 186 1.01 13.67 -8.83
CA GLU A 186 1.98 13.78 -9.94
C GLU A 186 1.94 12.53 -10.82
N ASN A 187 2.05 11.35 -10.21
CA ASN A 187 2.03 10.08 -10.94
C ASN A 187 0.68 9.83 -11.62
N LEU A 188 -0.43 10.23 -11.01
CA LEU A 188 -1.74 10.15 -11.62
C LEU A 188 -1.81 10.99 -12.89
N THR A 189 -1.24 12.19 -12.86
CA THR A 189 -1.21 13.07 -14.03
C THR A 189 -0.43 12.43 -15.17
N SER A 190 0.75 11.87 -14.91
CA SER A 190 1.54 11.15 -15.92
C SER A 190 0.83 9.89 -16.43
N LEU A 191 0.19 9.12 -15.55
CA LEU A 191 -0.62 7.96 -15.91
C LEU A 191 -1.74 8.37 -16.88
N LEU A 192 -2.50 9.42 -16.55
CA LEU A 192 -3.64 9.85 -17.36
C LEU A 192 -3.26 10.54 -18.68
N ALA A 193 -2.04 11.08 -18.78
CA ALA A 193 -1.48 11.65 -20.00
C ALA A 193 -1.07 10.56 -21.01
N THR A 194 -0.84 9.32 -20.55
CA THR A 194 -0.54 8.19 -21.42
C THR A 194 -1.84 7.72 -22.08
N PRO A 195 -1.93 7.61 -23.43
CA PRO A 195 -3.16 7.22 -24.11
C PRO A 195 -3.25 5.69 -24.28
N PRO A 196 -4.07 4.97 -23.50
CA PRO A 196 -4.28 3.55 -23.74
C PRO A 196 -5.37 3.31 -24.80
N PRO A 197 -5.17 2.39 -25.75
CA PRO A 197 -6.26 1.91 -26.60
C PRO A 197 -7.31 1.12 -25.80
N GLN A 198 -6.90 0.44 -24.72
CA GLN A 198 -7.76 -0.26 -23.76
C GLN A 198 -7.12 -0.17 -22.38
N SER A 199 -7.77 0.51 -21.43
CA SER A 199 -7.28 0.71 -20.08
C SER A 199 -8.01 -0.20 -19.10
N SER A 200 -7.29 -0.99 -18.30
CA SER A 200 -7.87 -1.74 -17.19
C SER A 200 -8.44 -0.83 -16.10
N LEU A 201 -8.00 0.43 -16.03
CA LEU A 201 -8.46 1.41 -15.04
C LEU A 201 -9.97 1.68 -15.11
N GLN A 202 -10.63 1.32 -16.22
CA GLN A 202 -12.08 1.38 -16.33
C GLN A 202 -12.80 0.42 -15.36
N HIS A 203 -12.09 -0.60 -14.85
CA HIS A 203 -12.57 -1.58 -13.88
C HIS A 203 -12.08 -1.31 -12.46
N LEU A 204 -11.35 -0.22 -12.25
CA LEU A 204 -10.81 0.14 -10.95
C LEU A 204 -11.96 0.43 -9.99
N ALA A 205 -12.06 -0.34 -8.91
CA ALA A 205 -13.11 -0.17 -7.90
C ALA A 205 -12.69 0.82 -6.81
N ARG A 206 -11.39 0.83 -6.47
CA ARG A 206 -10.85 1.61 -5.35
C ARG A 206 -9.70 2.50 -5.83
N LEU A 207 -9.80 3.79 -5.57
CA LEU A 207 -8.79 4.77 -5.90
C LEU A 207 -8.36 5.50 -4.63
N GLY A 208 -7.08 5.43 -4.30
CA GLY A 208 -6.46 6.21 -3.25
C GLY A 208 -5.51 7.23 -3.82
N LEU A 209 -5.57 8.46 -3.31
CA LEU A 209 -4.75 9.55 -3.83
C LEU A 209 -4.01 10.26 -2.71
N THR A 210 -2.71 10.47 -2.92
CA THR A 210 -1.90 11.32 -2.05
C THR A 210 -1.60 12.64 -2.75
N ASP A 211 -1.62 13.72 -1.98
CA ASP A 211 -1.26 15.07 -2.43
C ASP A 211 -2.13 15.56 -3.61
N ALA A 212 -3.34 15.01 -3.71
CA ALA A 212 -4.26 15.26 -4.81
C ALA A 212 -5.48 16.04 -4.36
N TRP A 213 -5.88 16.98 -5.21
CA TRP A 213 -7.00 17.88 -4.99
C TRP A 213 -8.00 17.87 -6.16
N ASP A 214 -7.55 17.54 -7.36
CA ASP A 214 -8.41 17.35 -8.52
C ASP A 214 -8.40 15.89 -8.94
N VAL A 215 -9.55 15.24 -8.80
CA VAL A 215 -9.71 13.83 -9.17
C VAL A 215 -10.60 13.78 -10.40
N PRO A 216 -10.07 13.44 -11.59
CA PRO A 216 -10.87 13.32 -12.79
C PRO A 216 -11.66 12.00 -12.75
N LEU A 217 -12.60 11.86 -11.81
CA LEU A 217 -13.42 10.67 -11.57
C LEU A 217 -14.21 10.22 -12.81
N ALA A 218 -14.39 11.08 -13.81
CA ALA A 218 -14.93 10.69 -15.12
C ALA A 218 -14.05 9.65 -15.84
N ARG A 219 -12.74 9.63 -15.57
CA ARG A 219 -11.77 8.66 -16.11
C ARG A 219 -11.82 7.31 -15.41
N PHE A 220 -12.54 7.22 -14.28
CA PHE A 220 -12.64 6.03 -13.44
C PHE A 220 -14.10 5.64 -13.21
N PRO A 221 -14.80 5.14 -14.25
CA PRO A 221 -16.24 4.91 -14.20
C PRO A 221 -16.69 3.81 -13.23
N ALA A 222 -15.79 2.92 -12.82
CA ALA A 222 -16.09 1.85 -11.86
C ALA A 222 -15.70 2.17 -10.41
N VAL A 223 -15.06 3.33 -10.15
CA VAL A 223 -14.62 3.66 -8.79
C VAL A 223 -15.84 3.87 -7.91
N THR A 224 -15.90 3.09 -6.84
CA THR A 224 -16.91 3.14 -5.78
C THR A 224 -16.33 3.63 -4.46
N HIS A 225 -15.03 3.45 -4.25
CA HIS A 225 -14.34 3.85 -3.02
C HIS A 225 -13.20 4.80 -3.35
N LEU A 226 -13.21 5.98 -2.72
CA LEU A 226 -12.20 7.01 -2.90
C LEU A 226 -11.49 7.28 -1.58
N ALA A 227 -10.17 7.07 -1.52
CA ALA A 227 -9.35 7.51 -0.40
C ALA A 227 -8.58 8.79 -0.78
N LEU A 228 -8.61 9.81 0.08
CA LEU A 228 -7.94 11.08 -0.12
C LEU A 228 -6.98 11.33 1.03
N VAL A 229 -5.70 11.54 0.73
CA VAL A 229 -4.68 12.01 1.65
C VAL A 229 -4.24 13.39 1.21
N PRO A 230 -4.91 14.43 1.71
CA PRO A 230 -4.63 15.78 1.30
C PRO A 230 -3.34 16.33 1.90
N ASP A 231 -2.63 17.12 1.09
CA ASP A 231 -1.50 17.96 1.51
C ASP A 231 -1.95 19.38 1.89
N VAL A 232 -2.99 19.89 1.20
CA VAL A 232 -3.54 21.24 1.39
C VAL A 232 -4.98 21.20 1.88
N GLU A 233 -5.17 21.70 3.08
CA GLU A 233 -6.44 21.74 3.82
C GLU A 233 -7.60 22.40 3.05
N GLY A 234 -7.35 23.52 2.36
CA GLY A 234 -8.40 24.27 1.67
C GLY A 234 -9.03 23.54 0.49
N GLN A 235 -8.36 22.51 -0.04
CA GLN A 235 -8.78 21.80 -1.23
C GLN A 235 -9.55 20.52 -0.91
N VAL A 236 -9.29 19.90 0.24
CA VAL A 236 -9.91 18.63 0.69
C VAL A 236 -11.43 18.69 0.64
N LEU A 237 -12.01 19.74 1.21
CA LEU A 237 -13.45 19.94 1.26
C LEU A 237 -14.05 20.04 -0.15
N ALA A 238 -13.35 20.71 -1.07
CA ALA A 238 -13.78 20.85 -2.45
C ALA A 238 -13.72 19.49 -3.17
N SER A 239 -12.65 18.72 -2.97
CA SER A 239 -12.47 17.39 -3.56
C SER A 239 -13.52 16.40 -3.04
N VAL A 240 -13.77 16.38 -1.73
CA VAL A 240 -14.80 15.52 -1.12
C VAL A 240 -16.18 15.90 -1.63
N ARG A 241 -16.52 17.20 -1.65
CA ARG A 241 -17.80 17.67 -2.22
C ARG A 241 -17.94 17.27 -3.68
N ALA A 242 -16.90 17.47 -4.49
CA ALA A 242 -16.92 17.11 -5.89
C ALA A 242 -17.15 15.60 -6.08
N ALA A 243 -16.49 14.76 -5.26
CA ALA A 243 -16.66 13.31 -5.29
C ALA A 243 -18.07 12.86 -4.86
N LEU A 244 -18.62 13.46 -3.81
CA LEU A 244 -19.98 13.16 -3.33
C LEU A 244 -21.07 13.66 -4.28
N SER A 245 -20.81 14.76 -4.99
CA SER A 245 -21.71 15.35 -5.97
C SER A 245 -21.79 14.58 -7.29
N VAL A 246 -20.98 13.52 -7.47
CA VAL A 246 -21.03 12.67 -8.67
C VAL A 246 -22.43 12.02 -8.75
N PRO A 247 -23.19 12.24 -9.84
CA PRO A 247 -24.54 11.71 -9.97
C PRO A 247 -24.59 10.18 -9.90
N GLY A 248 -25.70 9.65 -9.38
CA GLY A 248 -26.01 8.22 -9.41
C GLY A 248 -25.37 7.38 -8.30
N GLU A 249 -25.04 7.98 -7.15
CA GLU A 249 -24.52 7.29 -5.95
C GLU A 249 -23.28 6.41 -6.21
N ARG A 250 -22.56 6.69 -7.30
CA ARG A 250 -21.46 5.84 -7.75
C ARG A 250 -20.39 5.66 -6.67
N ILE A 251 -20.05 6.74 -5.97
CA ILE A 251 -19.08 6.72 -4.88
C ILE A 251 -19.78 6.27 -3.60
N GLN A 252 -19.65 5.00 -3.24
CA GLN A 252 -20.23 4.45 -2.02
C GLN A 252 -19.52 4.98 -0.76
N GLN A 253 -18.20 5.17 -0.83
CA GLN A 253 -17.41 5.59 0.32
C GLN A 253 -16.29 6.55 -0.06
N VAL A 254 -16.13 7.61 0.73
CA VAL A 254 -15.00 8.53 0.71
C VAL A 254 -14.26 8.41 2.04
N VAL A 255 -13.01 8.00 1.99
CA VAL A 255 -12.11 7.92 3.13
C VAL A 255 -11.20 9.14 3.08
N VAL A 256 -11.23 9.99 4.11
CA VAL A 256 -10.32 11.15 4.20
C VAL A 256 -9.30 10.87 5.29
N MET A 257 -8.03 10.81 4.91
CA MET A 257 -6.92 10.57 5.83
C MET A 257 -6.17 11.86 6.11
N LEU A 258 -6.36 12.40 7.31
CA LEU A 258 -5.68 13.61 7.72
C LEU A 258 -4.27 13.26 8.19
N ASN A 259 -3.28 13.59 7.36
CA ASN A 259 -1.89 13.45 7.72
C ASN A 259 -1.54 14.48 8.82
N HIS A 260 -1.20 14.00 10.03
CA HIS A 260 -0.92 14.87 11.17
C HIS A 260 0.40 15.64 11.07
N LEU A 261 1.22 15.39 10.05
CA LEU A 261 2.60 15.85 10.03
C LEU A 261 2.78 17.35 9.69
N TYR A 262 1.79 18.02 9.07
CA TYR A 262 2.03 19.37 8.52
C TYR A 262 1.00 20.48 8.87
N ALA A 263 -0.19 20.16 9.38
CA ALA A 263 -1.18 21.20 9.70
C ALA A 263 -0.99 21.80 11.11
N PRO A 264 -1.00 23.14 11.30
CA PRO A 264 -1.10 23.77 12.62
C PRO A 264 -2.34 23.30 13.39
N ARG A 265 -2.26 23.15 14.73
CA ARG A 265 -3.36 22.62 15.56
C ARG A 265 -4.72 23.30 15.33
N GLN A 266 -4.74 24.63 15.20
CA GLN A 266 -5.99 25.40 15.02
C GLN A 266 -6.69 25.12 13.69
N THR A 267 -5.92 24.87 12.64
CA THR A 267 -6.43 24.62 11.29
C THR A 267 -7.08 23.23 11.23
N ARG A 268 -6.51 22.24 11.93
CA ARG A 268 -7.08 20.88 12.06
C ARG A 268 -8.52 20.88 12.54
N THR A 269 -8.80 21.58 13.64
CA THR A 269 -10.15 21.63 14.21
C THR A 269 -11.14 22.22 13.23
N ARG A 270 -10.76 23.23 12.44
CA ARG A 270 -11.64 23.86 11.46
C ARG A 270 -12.00 22.92 10.32
N THR A 271 -11.02 22.20 9.76
CA THR A 271 -11.30 21.25 8.65
C THR A 271 -11.99 19.99 9.11
N LEU A 272 -11.66 19.48 10.28
CA LEU A 272 -12.44 18.42 10.92
C LEU A 272 -13.90 18.82 11.09
N THR A 273 -14.14 20.01 11.64
CA THR A 273 -15.50 20.55 11.81
C THR A 273 -16.20 20.68 10.45
N ALA A 274 -15.53 21.23 9.44
CA ALA A 274 -16.15 21.39 8.12
C ALA A 274 -16.43 20.06 7.40
N LEU A 275 -15.57 19.04 7.59
CA LEU A 275 -15.80 17.70 7.08
C LEU A 275 -16.96 17.04 7.83
N ARG A 276 -17.07 17.24 9.16
CA ARG A 276 -18.23 16.79 9.94
C ARG A 276 -19.53 17.37 9.39
N ASP A 277 -19.59 18.69 9.32
CA ASP A 277 -20.80 19.41 8.95
C ASP A 277 -21.22 18.99 7.53
N LEU A 278 -20.25 18.70 6.66
CA LEU A 278 -20.51 18.10 5.34
C LEU A 278 -21.13 16.69 5.45
N ALA A 279 -20.55 15.78 6.23
CA ALA A 279 -21.11 14.44 6.44
C ALA A 279 -22.51 14.45 7.07
N GLU A 280 -22.76 15.35 8.01
CA GLU A 280 -24.06 15.49 8.68
C GLU A 280 -25.10 16.08 7.74
N SER A 281 -24.74 17.09 6.94
CA SER A 281 -25.65 17.72 5.97
C SER A 281 -26.16 16.76 4.90
N GLU A 282 -25.34 15.79 4.49
CA GLU A 282 -25.74 14.72 3.57
C GLU A 282 -26.71 13.70 4.22
N GLY A 283 -26.79 13.67 5.54
CA GLY A 283 -27.63 12.73 6.30
C GLY A 283 -29.05 13.21 6.59
N GLU A 284 -29.29 14.53 6.63
CA GLU A 284 -30.61 15.09 6.99
C GLU A 284 -31.67 14.96 5.87
N GLY A 285 -31.23 14.67 4.64
CA GLY A 285 -32.10 14.24 3.55
C GLY A 285 -32.48 12.77 3.71
N LYS A 286 -33.74 12.49 4.08
CA LYS A 286 -34.29 11.13 4.30
C LYS A 286 -33.85 10.12 3.22
N GLY A 287 -32.80 9.36 3.54
CA GLY A 287 -32.50 8.06 2.96
C GLY A 287 -31.48 8.06 1.82
N ALA A 288 -30.18 8.15 2.15
CA ALA A 288 -29.08 7.38 1.52
C ALA A 288 -27.67 7.97 1.80
N GLY A 289 -27.56 9.23 2.23
CA GLY A 289 -26.26 9.94 2.31
C GLY A 289 -25.45 9.74 3.60
N ALA A 290 -26.11 9.55 4.75
CA ALA A 290 -25.45 9.35 6.04
C ALA A 290 -24.66 8.03 6.05
N GLY A 291 -23.33 8.10 5.98
CA GLY A 291 -22.44 6.93 6.03
C GLY A 291 -21.44 6.83 4.87
N ARG A 292 -21.54 7.69 3.84
CA ARG A 292 -20.64 7.67 2.68
C ARG A 292 -19.26 8.28 2.97
N MET A 293 -19.02 8.85 4.14
CA MET A 293 -17.72 9.44 4.49
C MET A 293 -17.16 8.82 5.78
N VAL A 294 -15.91 8.39 5.72
CA VAL A 294 -15.16 7.91 6.89
C VAL A 294 -13.90 8.75 7.03
N LEU A 295 -13.64 9.20 8.25
CA LEU A 295 -12.57 10.12 8.54
C LEU A 295 -11.52 9.42 9.39
N PHE A 296 -10.26 9.50 8.94
CA PHE A 296 -9.14 8.82 9.55
C PHE A 296 -8.05 9.81 9.92
N THR A 297 -7.54 9.61 11.14
CA THR A 297 -6.43 10.37 11.72
C THR A 297 -5.30 9.40 11.97
N LEU A 298 -4.10 9.70 11.44
CA LEU A 298 -2.92 8.88 11.72
C LEU A 298 -2.19 9.39 12.96
N PRO A 299 -1.89 8.54 13.96
CA PRO A 299 -1.12 8.98 15.10
C PRO A 299 0.23 9.55 14.64
N VAL A 300 0.67 10.65 15.25
CA VAL A 300 1.99 11.24 14.98
C VAL A 300 3.06 10.21 15.33
N SER A 301 3.53 9.48 14.32
CA SER A 301 4.60 8.51 14.50
C SER A 301 5.80 9.00 13.70
N PRO A 302 6.94 9.31 14.35
CA PRO A 302 8.19 9.62 13.65
C PRO A 302 8.80 8.38 12.97
N ARG A 303 8.12 7.23 13.02
CA ARG A 303 8.59 5.92 12.55
C ARG A 303 7.61 5.18 11.63
N ARG A 304 6.38 5.69 11.44
CA ARG A 304 5.41 5.11 10.51
C ARG A 304 5.20 6.08 9.37
N TYR A 305 5.28 5.54 8.17
CA TYR A 305 4.95 6.24 6.95
C TYR A 305 3.43 6.23 6.80
N VAL A 306 2.87 7.36 6.36
CA VAL A 306 1.42 7.56 6.15
C VAL A 306 0.87 6.52 5.17
N GLU A 307 1.75 6.08 4.28
CA GLU A 307 1.62 5.08 3.27
C GLU A 307 1.38 3.68 3.86
N ASP A 308 2.03 3.31 4.97
CA ASP A 308 1.81 2.00 5.63
C ASP A 308 0.40 1.91 6.21
N ASP A 309 -0.05 2.97 6.89
CA ASP A 309 -1.39 3.01 7.51
C ASP A 309 -2.49 3.12 6.43
N LEU A 310 -2.22 3.79 5.30
CA LEU A 310 -3.06 3.80 4.09
C LEU A 310 -3.37 2.38 3.58
N TRP A 311 -2.44 1.45 3.73
CA TRP A 311 -2.60 0.07 3.27
C TRP A 311 -3.34 -0.84 4.22
N ASP A 312 -3.14 -0.68 5.52
CA ASP A 312 -3.99 -1.36 6.50
C ASP A 312 -5.45 -0.91 6.28
N LEU A 313 -5.66 0.39 6.05
CA LEU A 313 -6.94 0.94 5.60
C LEU A 313 -7.46 0.38 4.27
N ALA A 314 -6.59 0.20 3.28
CA ALA A 314 -6.96 -0.39 2.00
C ALA A 314 -7.35 -1.88 2.10
N ARG A 315 -6.71 -2.60 3.03
CA ARG A 315 -7.04 -3.99 3.37
C ARG A 315 -8.37 -4.07 4.12
N GLU A 316 -8.68 -3.03 4.88
CA GLU A 316 -9.84 -2.95 5.76
C GLU A 316 -10.95 -2.04 5.21
N PHE A 317 -10.93 -1.68 3.91
CA PHE A 317 -12.10 -1.12 3.25
C PHE A 317 -13.28 -2.03 3.61
N PRO A 318 -14.27 -1.54 4.36
CA PRO A 318 -15.17 -2.38 5.10
C PRO A 318 -16.18 -3.00 4.14
N ASP A 319 -15.81 -4.08 3.47
CA ASP A 319 -16.77 -4.88 2.73
C ASP A 319 -17.70 -5.64 3.69
N GLU A 320 -17.34 -5.82 4.96
CA GLU A 320 -18.18 -6.44 5.99
C GLU A 320 -17.68 -6.04 7.40
N GLU A 321 -18.49 -5.29 8.16
CA GLU A 321 -18.54 -5.20 9.63
C GLU A 321 -17.25 -4.96 10.47
N GLN A 322 -16.08 -4.66 9.89
CA GLN A 322 -14.83 -4.51 10.67
C GLN A 322 -14.41 -3.05 10.92
N PRO A 323 -14.17 -2.67 12.20
CA PRO A 323 -13.84 -1.31 12.58
C PRO A 323 -12.33 -1.02 12.73
N VAL A 324 -11.87 0.11 12.18
CA VAL A 324 -10.50 0.61 12.30
C VAL A 324 -10.52 2.09 12.72
N VAL A 325 -9.75 2.47 13.75
CA VAL A 325 -9.17 3.82 14.00
C VAL A 325 -7.92 3.62 14.88
N TYR A 326 -6.89 4.45 14.68
CA TYR A 326 -5.75 4.57 15.58
C TYR A 326 -5.69 5.96 16.23
N LEU A 327 -5.94 6.02 17.54
CA LEU A 327 -5.67 7.16 18.41
C LEU A 327 -5.01 6.68 19.70
N GLY A 328 -3.86 7.27 20.04
CA GLY A 328 -2.92 6.74 21.04
C GLY A 328 -3.40 6.71 22.49
N ASP A 329 -4.54 7.34 22.80
CA ASP A 329 -5.06 7.48 24.16
C ASP A 329 -6.22 6.53 24.47
N ILE A 330 -6.58 5.63 23.55
CA ILE A 330 -7.71 4.71 23.69
C ILE A 330 -7.17 3.27 23.75
N PRO A 331 -7.55 2.47 24.76
CA PRO A 331 -7.11 1.09 24.85
C PRO A 331 -7.81 0.24 23.78
N GLY A 332 -7.10 0.00 22.67
CA GLY A 332 -7.49 -0.94 21.61
C GLY A 332 -8.07 -0.29 20.35
N PRO A 333 -8.14 -1.05 19.24
CA PRO A 333 -8.67 -0.58 17.95
C PRO A 333 -10.19 -0.38 18.05
N ARG A 334 -10.69 0.79 17.65
CA ARG A 334 -12.13 1.11 17.70
C ARG A 334 -12.50 2.20 16.70
N ILE A 335 -13.46 1.98 15.80
CA ILE A 335 -14.08 3.09 15.04
C ILE A 335 -14.65 4.09 16.04
N LEU A 336 -14.09 5.30 16.01
CA LEU A 336 -14.67 6.41 16.73
C LEU A 336 -15.80 6.98 15.91
N SER A 337 -16.94 7.16 16.55
CA SER A 337 -17.93 8.07 15.99
C SER A 337 -17.33 9.48 15.92
N PHE A 338 -17.90 10.32 15.07
CA PHE A 338 -17.43 11.70 14.98
C PHE A 338 -17.49 12.44 16.34
N GLU A 339 -18.51 12.15 17.14
CA GLU A 339 -18.65 12.67 18.50
C GLU A 339 -17.48 12.28 19.40
N GLU A 340 -16.92 11.08 19.23
CA GLU A 340 -15.80 10.58 20.03
C GLU A 340 -14.47 11.23 19.63
N VAL A 341 -14.25 11.49 18.33
CA VAL A 341 -13.07 12.25 17.87
C VAL A 341 -13.10 13.67 18.45
N VAL A 342 -14.26 14.33 18.44
CA VAL A 342 -14.44 15.68 19.00
C VAL A 342 -14.27 15.68 20.53
N ALA A 343 -14.82 14.69 21.23
CA ALA A 343 -14.69 14.57 22.68
C ALA A 343 -13.24 14.39 23.16
N LEU A 344 -12.37 13.85 22.29
CA LEU A 344 -10.94 13.69 22.55
C LEU A 344 -10.13 14.95 22.23
N GLY A 345 -10.76 16.00 21.67
CA GLY A 345 -10.08 17.25 21.31
C GLY A 345 -9.06 17.08 20.18
N LEU A 346 -9.29 16.10 19.30
CA LEU A 346 -8.41 15.75 18.19
C LEU A 346 -8.69 16.53 16.92
#